data_AF-A0A846G423-F1
#
_entry.id   AF-A0A846G423-F1
#
_cell.length_a   1.000
_cell.length_b   1.000
_cell.length_c   1.000
_cell.angle_alpha   90.00
_cell.angle_beta   90.00
_cell.angle_gamma   90.00
#
_symmetry.space_group_name_H-M   'P 1'
#
loop_
_entity.id
_entity.type
_entity.pdbx_description
1 polymer ?
#
loop_
_entity_poly.entity_id
_entity_poly.type
_entity_poly.pdbx_seq_one_letter_code
_entity_poly.pdbx_strand_id
1 'polypeptide(L)'
;MPKQTIWYDNLPLWEICASSSSAPTYFPAYELKNGDLSLPHIDGGIAANNPTLAAISYAIKLGHKLEDISIISIGTGETSQPYSYKQIVQWGLAEWAIKLINILMNSQSSANNLVAEQIMSTKNPEGYLRL
;
A
#
# COMPACT_ATOMS: atom_id res chain seq x y z
N MET A 1 -21.95 -16.97 0.20
CA MET A 1 -21.15 -17.43 -0.97
C MET A 1 -20.12 -18.43 -0.45
N PRO A 2 -19.90 -19.58 -1.10
CA PRO A 2 -18.82 -20.48 -0.68
C PRO A 2 -17.50 -19.71 -0.76
N LYS A 3 -16.68 -19.75 0.30
CA LYS A 3 -15.34 -19.16 0.29
C LYS A 3 -14.53 -19.90 -0.76
N GLN A 4 -14.33 -19.28 -1.92
CA GLN A 4 -13.29 -19.71 -2.84
C GLN A 4 -11.97 -19.51 -2.09
N THR A 5 -11.36 -20.60 -1.64
CA THR A 5 -10.06 -20.57 -0.95
C THR A 5 -9.07 -19.87 -1.86
N ILE A 6 -8.54 -18.75 -1.38
CA ILE A 6 -7.59 -17.97 -2.16
C ILE A 6 -6.28 -18.75 -2.11
N TRP A 7 -5.51 -18.75 -3.19
CA TRP A 7 -4.34 -19.63 -3.31
C TRP A 7 -3.29 -19.40 -2.22
N TYR A 8 -3.30 -18.25 -1.54
CA TYR A 8 -2.41 -17.91 -0.43
C TYR A 8 -3.00 -18.22 0.96
N ASP A 9 -4.13 -18.93 1.05
CA ASP A 9 -4.73 -19.33 2.32
C ASP A 9 -3.82 -20.33 3.08
N ASN A 10 -3.84 -20.25 4.41
CA ASN A 10 -3.09 -21.10 5.34
C ASN A 10 -1.55 -21.05 5.24
N LEU A 11 -1.00 -19.95 4.72
CA LEU A 11 0.44 -19.70 4.76
C LEU A 11 0.89 -19.14 6.11
N PRO A 12 2.13 -19.44 6.57
CA PRO A 12 2.71 -18.80 7.73
C PRO A 12 2.75 -17.28 7.59
N LEU A 13 2.30 -16.56 8.63
CA LEU A 13 2.23 -15.10 8.61
C LEU A 13 3.57 -14.42 8.29
N TRP A 14 4.68 -14.99 8.77
CA TRP A 14 6.01 -14.43 8.53
C TRP A 14 6.41 -14.46 7.05
N GLU A 15 5.92 -15.42 6.25
CA GLU A 15 6.18 -15.47 4.80
C GLU A 15 5.42 -14.37 4.07
N ILE A 16 4.19 -14.08 4.51
CA ILE A 16 3.39 -12.97 3.99
C ILE A 16 4.05 -11.63 4.33
N CYS A 17 4.53 -11.46 5.56
CA CYS A 17 5.27 -10.28 5.96
C CYS A 17 6.58 -10.12 5.17
N ALA A 18 7.36 -11.19 5.01
CA ALA A 18 8.59 -11.17 4.22
C ALA A 18 8.31 -10.79 2.75
N SER A 19 7.27 -11.38 2.16
CA SER A 19 6.80 -11.05 0.81
C SER A 19 6.44 -9.57 0.70
N SER A 20 5.63 -9.06 1.62
CA SER A 20 5.14 -7.68 1.60
C SER A 20 6.23 -6.64 1.85
N SER A 21 7.37 -7.01 2.43
CA SER A 21 8.49 -6.12 2.76
C SER A 21 9.73 -6.31 1.86
N SER A 22 9.61 -7.09 0.78
CA SER A 22 10.71 -7.38 -0.14
C SER A 22 10.97 -6.22 -1.12
N ALA A 23 11.43 -5.08 -0.57
CA ALA A 23 11.59 -3.82 -1.31
C ALA A 23 12.66 -3.92 -2.40
N PRO A 24 12.33 -3.55 -3.66
CA PRO A 24 13.32 -3.49 -4.73
C PRO A 24 14.53 -2.67 -4.30
N THR A 25 15.73 -3.11 -4.67
CA THR A 25 17.03 -2.52 -4.30
C THR A 25 17.49 -2.73 -2.84
N TYR A 26 16.60 -3.12 -1.92
CA TYR A 26 16.97 -3.41 -0.52
C TYR A 26 17.00 -4.91 -0.23
N PHE A 27 16.01 -5.66 -0.74
CA PHE A 27 15.86 -7.09 -0.50
C PHE A 27 15.63 -7.85 -1.81
N PRO A 28 16.04 -9.13 -1.89
CA PRO A 28 15.64 -9.99 -2.99
C PRO A 28 14.11 -10.19 -2.98
N ALA A 29 13.54 -10.51 -4.14
CA ALA A 29 12.16 -10.97 -4.21
C ALA A 29 11.96 -12.23 -3.36
N TYR A 30 10.82 -12.35 -2.69
CA TYR A 30 10.47 -13.52 -1.90
C TYR A 30 9.72 -14.53 -2.77
N GLU A 31 10.17 -15.79 -2.79
CA GLU A 31 9.48 -16.86 -3.49
C GLU A 31 8.42 -17.47 -2.56
N LEU A 32 7.16 -17.08 -2.73
CA LEU A 32 6.05 -17.57 -1.90
C LEU A 32 5.48 -18.86 -2.50
N LYS A 33 5.51 -19.94 -1.72
CA LYS A 33 5.09 -21.28 -2.16
C LYS A 33 3.83 -21.73 -1.42
N ASN A 34 2.82 -22.18 -2.16
CA ASN A 34 1.68 -22.90 -1.60
C ASN A 34 1.27 -24.09 -2.49
N GLY A 35 1.46 -25.31 -1.99
CA GLY A 35 1.32 -26.52 -2.78
C GLY A 35 2.27 -26.51 -3.98
N ASP A 36 1.73 -26.75 -5.18
CA ASP A 36 2.50 -26.75 -6.43
C ASP A 36 2.73 -25.34 -7.01
N LEU A 37 2.11 -24.30 -6.43
CA LEU A 37 2.25 -22.93 -6.91
C LEU A 37 3.41 -22.22 -6.20
N SER A 38 4.32 -21.67 -6.99
CA SER A 38 5.43 -20.82 -6.52
C SER A 38 5.42 -19.51 -7.29
N LEU A 39 5.32 -18.38 -6.58
CA LEU A 39 5.22 -17.06 -7.20
C LEU A 39 6.21 -16.06 -6.57
N PRO A 40 6.93 -15.27 -7.40
CA PRO A 40 7.79 -14.22 -6.89
C PRO A 40 6.97 -13.04 -6.38
N HIS A 41 7.28 -12.59 -5.16
CA HIS A 41 6.67 -11.42 -4.52
C HIS A 41 7.71 -10.35 -4.24
N ILE A 42 7.28 -9.11 -4.39
CA ILE A 42 8.03 -7.91 -4.02
C ILE A 42 7.18 -7.08 -3.07
N ASP A 43 7.78 -6.04 -2.52
CA ASP A 43 7.15 -5.15 -1.56
C ASP A 43 5.78 -4.62 -1.98
N GLY A 44 4.84 -4.73 -1.05
CA GLY A 44 3.45 -4.32 -1.24
C GLY A 44 3.28 -2.82 -1.41
N GLY A 45 4.24 -2.01 -0.96
CA GLY A 45 4.29 -0.56 -1.12
C GLY A 45 4.37 -0.11 -2.58
N ILE A 46 4.79 -0.98 -3.50
CA ILE A 46 4.69 -0.71 -4.94
C ILE A 46 3.22 -0.66 -5.40
N ALA A 47 2.37 -1.52 -4.82
CA ALA A 47 0.96 -1.58 -5.15
C ALA A 47 0.10 -0.67 -4.26
N ALA A 48 0.40 -0.62 -2.96
CA ALA A 48 -0.41 0.03 -1.94
C ALA A 48 0.47 0.52 -0.77
N ASN A 49 1.30 1.54 -1.02
CA ASN A 49 2.09 2.22 0.01
C ASN A 49 1.22 2.80 1.14
N ASN A 50 -0.01 3.20 0.79
CA ASN A 50 -1.08 3.47 1.75
C ASN A 50 -2.21 2.46 1.50
N PRO A 51 -2.29 1.36 2.27
CA PRO A 51 -3.27 0.30 2.04
C PRO A 51 -4.68 0.63 2.54
N THR A 52 -4.95 1.87 2.95
CA THR A 52 -6.22 2.24 3.58
C THR A 52 -7.43 1.99 2.68
N LEU A 53 -7.35 2.35 1.39
CA LEU A 53 -8.43 2.08 0.44
C LEU A 53 -8.63 0.57 0.21
N ALA A 54 -7.55 -0.21 0.20
CA ALA A 54 -7.64 -1.66 0.09
C ALA A 54 -8.36 -2.26 1.33
N ALA A 55 -8.06 -1.74 2.52
CA ALA A 55 -8.73 -2.13 3.76
C ALA A 55 -10.24 -1.81 3.74
N ILE A 56 -10.61 -0.60 3.31
CA ILE A 56 -12.02 -0.19 3.12
C ILE A 56 -12.73 -1.14 2.16
N SER A 57 -12.14 -1.35 0.98
CA SER A 57 -12.70 -2.22 -0.05
C SER A 57 -12.91 -3.65 0.47
N TYR A 58 -11.94 -4.18 1.23
CA TYR A 58 -12.03 -5.51 1.81
C TYR A 58 -13.11 -5.60 2.90
N ALA A 59 -13.23 -4.61 3.78
CA ALA A 59 -14.28 -4.56 4.80
C ALA A 59 -15.68 -4.52 4.16
N ILE A 60 -15.87 -3.72 3.11
CA ILE A 60 -17.12 -3.69 2.35
C ILE A 60 -17.41 -5.05 1.70
N LYS A 61 -16.37 -5.70 1.13
CA LYS A 61 -16.49 -7.05 0.56
C LYS A 61 -16.90 -8.09 1.61
N LEU A 62 -16.51 -7.92 2.87
CA LEU A 62 -16.95 -8.76 3.99
C LEU A 62 -18.39 -8.46 4.47
N GLY A 63 -19.04 -7.45 3.91
CA GLY A 63 -20.43 -7.08 4.20
C GLY A 63 -20.58 -5.95 5.22
N HIS A 64 -19.49 -5.31 5.64
CA HIS A 64 -19.57 -4.13 6.51
C HIS A 64 -20.02 -2.90 5.70
N LYS A 65 -20.91 -2.10 6.29
CA LYS A 65 -21.29 -0.82 5.70
C LYS A 65 -20.24 0.24 6.07
N LEU A 66 -20.12 1.28 5.24
CA LEU A 66 -19.21 2.40 5.52
C LEU A 66 -19.47 3.09 6.87
N GLU A 67 -20.73 3.18 7.30
CA GLU A 67 -21.13 3.74 8.61
C GLU A 67 -20.59 2.94 9.81
N ASP A 68 -20.31 1.65 9.61
CA ASP A 68 -19.81 0.73 10.65
C ASP A 68 -18.28 0.60 10.64
N ILE A 69 -17.58 1.28 9.73
CA ILE A 69 -16.13 1.19 9.57
C ILE A 69 -15.47 2.38 10.26
N SER A 70 -14.42 2.13 11.05
CA SER A 70 -13.52 3.15 11.58
C SER A 70 -12.08 2.80 11.25
N ILE A 71 -11.29 3.80 10.90
CA ILE A 71 -9.95 3.64 10.33
C ILE A 71 -8.98 4.53 11.10
N ILE A 72 -7.90 3.90 11.58
CA ILE A 72 -6.70 4.59 12.01
C ILE A 72 -5.62 4.24 10.99
N SER A 73 -5.25 5.23 10.17
CA SER A 73 -4.21 5.11 9.16
C SER A 73 -2.92 5.69 9.74
N ILE A 74 -1.86 4.88 9.86
CA ILE A 74 -0.59 5.29 10.47
C ILE A 74 0.47 5.36 9.38
N GLY A 75 1.02 6.54 9.15
CA GLY A 75 2.15 6.77 8.27
C GLY A 75 3.50 6.56 8.97
N THR A 76 4.56 6.40 8.18
CA THR A 76 5.95 6.34 8.65
C THR A 76 6.67 7.70 8.50
N GLY A 77 5.89 8.79 8.43
CA GLY A 77 6.35 10.12 8.08
C GLY A 77 6.39 10.37 6.57
N GLU A 78 6.42 11.64 6.20
CA GLU A 78 6.63 12.06 4.82
C GLU A 78 8.04 12.62 4.66
N THR A 79 8.79 12.14 3.68
CA THR A 79 10.03 12.80 3.24
C THR A 79 9.68 13.92 2.25
N SER A 80 8.81 14.85 2.65
CA SER A 80 8.35 15.95 1.81
C SER A 80 9.34 17.12 1.87
N GLN A 81 10.55 16.88 1.35
CA GLN A 81 11.38 17.98 0.85
C GLN A 81 11.03 18.16 -0.64
N PRO A 82 10.26 19.20 -1.00
CA PRO A 82 9.89 19.42 -2.40
C PRO A 82 11.15 19.64 -3.23
N TYR A 83 11.25 18.93 -4.36
CA TYR A 83 12.32 19.17 -5.31
C TYR A 83 12.05 20.50 -6.03
N SER A 84 13.05 21.39 -6.05
CA SER A 84 12.98 22.61 -6.83
C SER A 84 13.10 22.30 -8.33
N TYR A 85 12.53 23.17 -9.16
CA TYR A 85 12.64 23.07 -10.63
C TYR A 85 14.09 22.92 -11.10
N LYS A 86 15.01 23.71 -10.51
CA LYS A 86 16.44 23.67 -10.86
C LYS A 86 17.10 22.33 -10.56
N GLN A 87 16.63 21.61 -9.53
CA GLN A 87 17.14 20.27 -9.21
C GLN A 87 16.62 19.24 -10.21
N ILE A 88 15.30 19.24 -10.49
CA ILE A 88 14.68 18.23 -11.37
C ILE A 88 15.21 18.34 -12.80
N VAL A 89 15.37 19.56 -13.33
CA VAL A 89 15.82 19.77 -14.73
C VAL A 89 17.25 19.27 -14.97
N GLN A 90 18.04 19.06 -13.91
CA GLN A 90 19.40 18.55 -13.99
C GLN A 90 19.49 17.02 -13.85
N TRP A 91 18.37 16.32 -13.59
CA TRP A 91 18.39 14.88 -13.39
C TRP A 91 18.71 14.12 -14.67
N GLY A 92 19.70 13.23 -14.58
CA GLY A 92 19.96 12.20 -15.58
C GLY A 92 19.10 10.95 -15.33
N LEU A 93 19.32 9.93 -16.16
CA LEU A 93 18.58 8.66 -16.08
C LEU A 93 18.73 7.96 -14.71
N ALA A 94 19.92 8.05 -14.10
CA ALA A 94 20.20 7.43 -12.81
C ALA A 94 19.45 8.13 -11.65
N GLU A 95 19.46 9.46 -11.63
CA GLU A 95 18.70 10.26 -10.66
C GLU A 95 17.20 10.00 -10.81
N TRP A 96 16.69 9.98 -12.04
CA TRP A 96 15.30 9.62 -12.30
C TRP A 96 14.95 8.23 -11.75
N ALA A 97 15.76 7.21 -12.03
CA ALA A 97 15.49 5.85 -11.55
C ALA A 97 15.37 5.76 -10.02
N ILE A 98 16.25 6.44 -9.28
CA ILE A 98 16.27 6.41 -7.81
C ILE A 98 15.15 7.26 -7.22
N LYS A 99 14.94 8.48 -7.74
CA LYS A 99 14.02 9.45 -7.15
C LYS A 99 12.56 9.20 -7.51
N LEU A 100 12.30 8.55 -8.65
CA LEU A 100 10.95 8.26 -9.12
C LEU A 100 10.19 7.35 -8.15
N ILE A 101 10.85 6.35 -7.54
CA ILE A 101 10.24 5.44 -6.59
C ILE A 101 9.64 6.23 -5.41
N ASN A 102 10.43 7.12 -4.80
CA ASN A 102 9.96 7.94 -3.68
C ASN A 102 8.84 8.90 -4.08
N ILE A 103 8.92 9.50 -5.28
CA ILE A 103 7.87 10.39 -5.79
C ILE A 103 6.56 9.61 -5.95
N LEU A 104 6.61 8.44 -6.58
CA LEU A 104 5.44 7.60 -6.83
C LEU A 104 4.81 7.11 -5.52
N MET A 105 5.62 6.62 -4.57
CA MET A 105 5.16 6.13 -3.27
C MET A 105 4.48 7.23 -2.45
N ASN A 106 5.07 8.43 -2.40
CA ASN A 106 4.48 9.56 -1.68
C ASN A 106 3.19 10.04 -2.35
N SER A 107 3.21 10.17 -3.68
CA SER A 107 2.03 10.62 -4.45
C SER A 107 0.85 9.68 -4.28
N GLN A 108 1.09 8.36 -4.32
CA GLN A 108 0.05 7.36 -4.06
C GLN A 108 -0.49 7.46 -2.63
N SER A 109 0.39 7.62 -1.64
CA SER A 109 -0.02 7.73 -0.23
C SER A 109 -0.94 8.93 0.00
N SER A 110 -0.58 10.10 -0.53
CA SER A 110 -1.37 11.34 -0.41
C SER A 110 -2.71 11.22 -1.14
N ALA A 111 -2.72 10.69 -2.36
CA ALA A 111 -3.96 10.49 -3.12
C ALA A 111 -4.90 9.51 -2.41
N ASN A 112 -4.38 8.38 -1.91
CA ASN A 112 -5.17 7.39 -1.18
C ASN A 112 -5.73 7.96 0.12
N ASN A 113 -4.96 8.77 0.84
CA ASN A 113 -5.44 9.44 2.06
C ASN A 113 -6.65 10.34 1.76
N LEU A 114 -6.53 11.21 0.76
CA LEU A 114 -7.59 12.14 0.38
C LEU A 114 -8.87 11.40 -0.05
N VAL A 115 -8.72 10.37 -0.89
CA VAL A 115 -9.88 9.59 -1.35
C VAL A 115 -10.51 8.81 -0.20
N ALA A 116 -9.71 8.22 0.69
CA ALA A 116 -10.21 7.48 1.85
C ALA A 116 -10.98 8.39 2.81
N GLU A 117 -10.42 9.55 3.14
CA GLU A 117 -11.06 10.56 3.99
C GLU A 117 -12.38 11.06 3.38
N GLN A 118 -12.41 11.34 2.08
CA GLN A 118 -13.64 11.73 1.38
C GLN A 118 -14.68 10.63 1.40
N ILE A 119 -14.32 9.36 1.14
CA ILE A 119 -15.26 8.24 1.19
C ILE A 119 -15.82 8.09 2.60
N MET A 120 -14.97 8.07 3.62
CA MET A 120 -15.39 7.89 5.00
C MET A 120 -16.27 9.05 5.47
N SER A 121 -15.92 10.29 5.16
CA SER A 121 -16.70 11.47 5.57
C SER A 121 -18.13 11.51 5.02
N THR A 122 -18.44 10.77 3.95
CA THR A 122 -19.82 10.68 3.43
C THR A 122 -20.79 9.94 4.35
N LYS A 123 -20.29 9.02 5.20
CA LYS A 123 -21.12 8.11 6.02
C LYS A 123 -20.68 7.99 7.48
N ASN A 124 -19.40 8.20 7.76
CA ASN A 124 -18.83 8.21 9.10
C ASN A 124 -17.74 9.32 9.22
N PRO A 125 -18.15 10.59 9.44
CA PRO A 125 -17.23 11.75 9.49
C PRO A 125 -16.10 11.65 10.50
N GLU A 126 -16.36 11.04 11.66
CA GLU A 126 -15.37 10.83 12.73
C GLU A 126 -14.66 9.48 12.60
N GLY A 127 -14.99 8.69 11.56
CA GLY A 127 -14.51 7.33 11.35
C GLY A 127 -13.13 7.23 10.69
N TYR A 128 -12.46 8.35 10.44
CA TYR A 128 -11.16 8.37 9.77
C TYR A 128 -10.16 9.23 10.53
N LEU A 129 -9.06 8.62 10.97
CA LEU A 129 -7.94 9.31 11.58
C LEU A 129 -6.66 8.92 10.85
N ARG A 130 -5.91 9.92 10.39
CA ARG A 130 -4.55 9.75 9.84
C ARG A 130 -3.53 10.30 10.82
N LEU A 131 -2.54 9.48 11.15
CA LEU A 131 -1.37 9.81 11.99
C LEU A 131 -0.10 9.76 11.15
#